data_AF-A0AAV6LFD5-F1
#
_entry.id   AF-A0AAV6LFD5-F1
#
_cell.length_a   1.000
_cell.length_b   1.000
_cell.length_c   1.000
_cell.angle_alpha   90.00
_cell.angle_beta   90.00
_cell.angle_gamma   90.00
#
_symmetry.space_group_name_H-M   'P 1'
#
loop_
_entity.id
_entity.type
_entity.pdbx_description
1 polymer ?
#
loop_
_entity_poly.entity_id
_entity_poly.type
_entity_poly.pdbx_seq_one_letter_code
_entity_poly.pdbx_strand_id
1 'polypeptide(L)'
;METSIASSPSIGKEEVFNPTYESNVHFDWGLEGCAMEMEVDKEEGVMDNVVSEPRSQQQEKVEVYRKWGLTEDEIFATFKRQPWFMTKSEDKINGVMDFLVNKMGWESSLVARIPIIISLSLEKRIVPRCAVYQALLLKGLIKTNKISLATFLNMSETKLVKKILSYDKEEGPELLSLYKEKMDLAK
;
A
#
# COMPACT_ATOMS: atom_id res chain seq x y z
N MET A 1 -42.57 43.68 -5.37
CA MET A 1 -42.43 42.85 -4.16
C MET A 1 -42.46 41.40 -4.62
N GLU A 2 -41.48 41.02 -5.43
CA GLU A 2 -40.27 40.28 -5.02
C GLU A 2 -40.59 38.84 -4.62
N THR A 3 -40.46 37.95 -5.61
CA THR A 3 -40.42 36.49 -5.50
C THR A 3 -39.04 36.07 -5.01
N SER A 4 -38.95 35.43 -3.84
CA SER A 4 -37.70 34.87 -3.32
C SER A 4 -37.77 33.35 -3.35
N ILE A 5 -37.05 32.76 -4.29
CA ILE A 5 -36.86 31.32 -4.43
C ILE A 5 -35.63 30.97 -3.60
N ALA A 6 -35.82 30.23 -2.51
CA ALA A 6 -34.74 29.74 -1.67
C ALA A 6 -33.95 28.67 -2.43
N SER A 7 -32.70 28.99 -2.75
CA SER A 7 -31.73 28.12 -3.40
C SER A 7 -31.22 27.05 -2.43
N SER A 8 -31.16 25.81 -2.89
CA SER A 8 -30.55 24.67 -2.18
C SER A 8 -29.08 24.93 -1.82
N PRO A 9 -28.58 24.43 -0.67
CA PRO A 9 -27.15 24.43 -0.38
C PRO A 9 -26.46 23.36 -1.23
N SER A 10 -25.61 23.81 -2.15
CA SER A 10 -24.69 23.00 -2.92
C SER A 10 -23.73 22.21 -2.00
N ILE A 11 -23.67 20.91 -2.24
CA ILE A 11 -22.71 19.95 -1.66
C ILE A 11 -21.29 20.46 -1.92
N GLY A 12 -20.62 20.86 -0.84
CA GLY A 12 -19.20 21.22 -0.84
C GLY A 12 -18.37 20.00 -1.22
N LYS A 13 -17.45 20.21 -2.15
CA LYS A 13 -16.61 19.19 -2.76
C LYS A 13 -15.66 18.58 -1.72
N GLU A 14 -15.53 17.28 -1.80
CA GLU A 14 -14.55 16.44 -1.12
C GLU A 14 -13.14 16.92 -1.52
N GLU A 15 -12.42 17.56 -0.60
CA GLU A 15 -11.01 17.91 -0.78
C GLU A 15 -10.19 16.62 -0.78
N VAL A 16 -9.95 16.09 -1.97
CA VAL A 16 -8.95 15.05 -2.23
C VAL A 16 -7.58 15.68 -1.96
N PHE A 17 -6.90 15.16 -0.93
CA PHE A 17 -5.50 15.45 -0.66
C PHE A 17 -4.66 14.95 -1.84
N ASN A 18 -4.38 15.83 -2.80
CA ASN A 18 -3.42 15.66 -3.88
C ASN A 18 -2.09 16.29 -3.46
N PRO A 19 -1.05 15.51 -3.11
CA PRO A 19 0.31 16.01 -3.23
C PRO A 19 0.68 15.97 -4.72
N THR A 20 0.55 17.11 -5.38
CA THR A 20 1.14 17.36 -6.70
C THR A 20 2.67 17.27 -6.58
N TYR A 21 3.24 16.22 -7.14
CA TYR A 21 4.57 16.32 -7.74
C TYR A 21 4.34 16.42 -9.23
N GLU A 22 4.17 17.66 -9.71
CA GLU A 22 4.21 17.95 -11.14
C GLU A 22 5.65 17.73 -11.61
N SER A 23 5.90 16.63 -12.30
CA SER A 23 6.94 16.58 -13.32
C SER A 23 6.25 16.58 -14.69
N ASN A 24 6.36 17.72 -15.36
CA ASN A 24 6.00 17.87 -16.77
C ASN A 24 6.93 16.99 -17.60
N VAL A 25 6.38 15.96 -18.23
CA VAL A 25 6.98 15.34 -19.43
C VAL A 25 5.84 14.78 -20.28
N HIS A 26 5.57 15.47 -21.38
CA HIS A 26 4.77 14.95 -22.48
C HIS A 26 5.64 13.92 -23.21
N PHE A 27 5.27 12.65 -23.11
CA PHE A 27 5.87 11.59 -23.92
C PHE A 27 4.85 11.09 -24.92
N ASP A 28 5.14 11.32 -26.19
CA ASP A 28 4.45 10.73 -27.32
C ASP A 28 5.01 9.31 -27.51
N TRP A 29 4.17 8.29 -27.28
CA TRP A 29 4.55 6.88 -27.48
C TRP A 29 3.82 6.37 -28.72
N GLY A 30 4.57 6.19 -29.80
CA GLY A 30 4.08 5.77 -31.10
C GLY A 30 3.29 4.46 -31.03
N LEU A 31 2.13 4.47 -31.70
CA LEU A 31 1.31 3.30 -32.02
C LEU A 31 2.09 2.39 -32.98
N GLU A 32 2.67 1.29 -32.49
CA GLU A 32 2.76 -0.02 -33.17
C GLU A 32 3.63 -1.01 -32.35
N GLY A 33 3.01 -2.06 -31.79
CA GLY A 33 3.69 -3.30 -31.39
C GLY A 33 4.05 -3.47 -29.89
N CYS A 34 3.56 -4.55 -29.28
CA CYS A 34 3.73 -4.93 -27.86
C CYS A 34 5.15 -5.33 -27.42
N ALA A 35 6.18 -4.52 -27.67
CA ALA A 35 7.52 -4.75 -27.12
C ALA A 35 7.86 -3.68 -26.08
N MET A 36 8.12 -4.13 -24.84
CA MET A 36 8.49 -3.28 -23.72
C MET A 36 9.94 -2.80 -23.91
N GLU A 37 10.14 -1.74 -24.70
CA GLU A 37 11.41 -1.04 -24.80
C GLU A 37 11.54 -0.08 -23.62
N MET A 38 12.21 -0.54 -22.56
CA MET A 38 12.63 0.32 -21.45
C MET A 38 14.00 0.92 -21.78
N GLU A 39 14.01 2.11 -22.39
CA GLU A 39 15.20 2.95 -22.41
C GLU A 39 15.32 3.68 -21.06
N VAL A 40 16.43 3.40 -20.36
CA VAL A 40 16.77 4.06 -19.09
C VAL A 40 17.49 5.36 -19.43
N ASP A 41 16.76 6.47 -19.45
CA ASP A 41 17.38 7.79 -19.50
C ASP A 41 18.07 8.07 -18.17
N LYS A 42 19.40 8.18 -18.24
CA LYS A 42 20.25 8.57 -17.12
C LYS A 42 20.10 10.08 -16.91
N GLU A 43 19.31 10.49 -15.92
CA GLU A 43 19.51 11.79 -15.29
C GLU A 43 20.11 11.61 -13.89
N GLU A 44 21.22 12.30 -13.67
CA GLU A 44 22.07 12.20 -12.49
C GLU A 44 21.40 12.76 -11.22
N GLY A 45 21.47 12.01 -10.12
CA GLY A 45 21.34 12.57 -8.77
C GLY A 45 20.50 11.76 -7.78
N VAL A 46 21.20 10.93 -6.98
CA VAL A 46 20.81 10.42 -5.65
C VAL A 46 19.85 9.22 -5.59
N MET A 47 20.42 8.02 -5.75
CA MET A 47 20.50 6.98 -4.71
C MET A 47 21.35 5.81 -5.26
N ASP A 48 22.64 5.86 -4.96
CA ASP A 48 23.57 4.80 -5.31
C ASP A 48 23.21 3.49 -4.58
N ASN A 49 23.20 2.39 -5.34
CA ASN A 49 22.95 0.98 -4.96
C ASN A 49 21.64 0.33 -5.45
N VAL A 50 21.00 0.81 -6.52
CA VAL A 50 20.18 -0.09 -7.36
C VAL A 50 21.13 -0.83 -8.29
N VAL A 51 21.55 -2.04 -7.91
CA VAL A 51 22.04 -3.00 -8.90
C VAL A 51 20.90 -3.20 -9.89
N SER A 52 21.09 -2.74 -11.12
CA SER A 52 20.10 -2.87 -12.18
C SER A 52 19.94 -4.36 -12.49
N GLU A 53 18.86 -4.96 -12.01
CA GLU A 53 18.51 -6.33 -12.37
C GLU A 53 18.33 -6.46 -13.89
N PRO A 54 18.78 -7.57 -14.50
CA PRO A 54 18.53 -7.86 -15.91
C PRO A 54 17.04 -7.83 -16.24
N ARG A 55 16.71 -7.39 -17.47
CA ARG A 55 15.32 -7.33 -17.99
C ARG A 55 14.56 -8.65 -17.81
N SER A 56 15.22 -9.81 -17.89
CA SER A 56 14.59 -11.11 -17.67
C SER A 56 14.05 -11.26 -16.25
N GLN A 57 14.78 -10.80 -15.23
CA GLN A 57 14.35 -10.86 -13.82
C GLN A 57 13.19 -9.88 -13.55
N GLN A 58 13.17 -8.74 -14.24
CA GLN A 58 12.04 -7.82 -14.17
C GLN A 58 10.77 -8.45 -14.78
N GLN A 59 10.91 -9.13 -15.92
CA GLN A 59 9.80 -9.84 -16.58
C GLN A 59 9.26 -10.98 -15.69
N GLU A 60 10.13 -11.76 -15.06
CA GLU A 60 9.74 -12.81 -14.12
C GLU A 60 8.91 -12.26 -12.95
N LYS A 61 9.29 -11.10 -12.41
CA LYS A 61 8.52 -10.44 -11.34
C LYS A 61 7.17 -9.89 -11.80
N VAL A 62 7.08 -9.38 -13.03
CA VAL A 62 5.78 -9.03 -13.63
C VAL A 62 4.86 -10.25 -13.64
N GLU A 63 5.38 -11.42 -14.02
CA GLU A 63 4.60 -12.66 -14.02
C GLU A 63 4.19 -13.11 -12.60
N VAL A 64 5.03 -12.87 -11.59
CA VAL A 64 4.63 -13.10 -10.19
C VAL A 64 3.44 -12.22 -9.80
N TYR A 65 3.48 -10.92 -10.10
CA TYR A 65 2.36 -10.03 -9.77
C TYR A 65 1.09 -10.35 -10.57
N ARG A 66 1.20 -10.75 -11.84
CA ARG A 66 0.07 -11.22 -12.65
C ARG A 66 -0.62 -12.44 -12.05
N LYS A 67 0.14 -13.41 -11.50
CA LYS A 67 -0.44 -14.57 -10.80
C LYS A 67 -1.29 -14.17 -9.60
N TRP A 68 -1.02 -13.03 -8.99
CA TRP A 68 -1.84 -12.46 -7.92
C TRP A 68 -3.00 -11.59 -8.42
N GLY A 69 -3.26 -11.56 -9.73
CA GLY A 69 -4.41 -10.86 -10.32
C GLY A 69 -4.20 -9.37 -10.57
N LEU A 70 -2.96 -8.89 -10.49
CA LEU A 70 -2.63 -7.50 -10.86
C LEU A 70 -2.60 -7.34 -12.38
N THR A 71 -3.17 -6.25 -12.88
CA THR A 71 -3.07 -5.89 -14.30
C THR A 71 -1.68 -5.32 -14.61
N GLU A 72 -1.28 -5.37 -15.89
CA GLU A 72 -0.03 -4.75 -16.33
C GLU A 72 0.02 -3.25 -15.99
N ASP A 73 -1.09 -2.54 -16.17
CA ASP A 73 -1.22 -1.13 -15.84
C ASP A 73 -0.99 -0.85 -14.35
N GLU A 74 -1.53 -1.70 -13.47
CA GLU A 74 -1.32 -1.57 -12.02
C GLU A 74 0.13 -1.81 -11.62
N ILE A 75 0.77 -2.82 -12.22
CA ILE A 75 2.18 -3.14 -12.00
C ILE A 75 3.05 -1.97 -12.48
N PHE A 76 2.80 -1.47 -13.69
CA PHE A 76 3.55 -0.38 -14.29
C PHE A 76 3.37 0.94 -13.53
N ALA A 77 2.14 1.30 -13.17
CA ALA A 77 1.86 2.48 -12.36
C ALA A 77 2.55 2.40 -10.98
N THR A 78 2.60 1.21 -10.39
CA THR A 78 3.28 0.98 -9.12
C THR A 78 4.79 1.11 -9.27
N PHE A 79 5.37 0.50 -10.30
CA PHE A 79 6.81 0.58 -10.60
C PHE A 79 7.25 2.01 -10.88
N LYS A 80 6.52 2.75 -11.72
CA LYS A 80 6.80 4.16 -12.02
C LYS A 80 6.83 5.02 -10.77
N ARG A 81 5.94 4.75 -9.82
CA ARG A 81 5.89 5.48 -8.54
C ARG A 81 6.95 5.00 -7.55
N GLN A 82 7.28 3.72 -7.54
CA GLN A 82 8.18 3.07 -6.56
C GLN A 82 9.01 1.96 -7.22
N PRO A 83 10.15 2.28 -7.86
CA PRO A 83 10.92 1.30 -8.63
C PRO A 83 11.42 0.11 -7.81
N TRP A 84 11.72 0.33 -6.52
CA TRP A 84 12.18 -0.72 -5.60
C TRP A 84 11.14 -1.83 -5.35
N PHE A 85 9.88 -1.63 -5.72
CA PHE A 85 8.86 -2.68 -5.67
C PHE A 85 9.25 -3.90 -6.52
N MET A 86 9.98 -3.67 -7.62
CA MET A 86 10.51 -4.71 -8.49
C MET A 86 11.85 -5.25 -8.02
N THR A 87 12.43 -4.82 -6.89
CA THR A 87 13.69 -5.37 -6.36
C THR A 87 13.47 -6.40 -5.25
N LYS A 88 12.22 -6.67 -4.87
CA LYS A 88 11.89 -7.70 -3.88
C LYS A 88 12.01 -9.09 -4.49
N SER A 89 12.39 -10.07 -3.66
CA SER A 89 12.43 -11.47 -4.08
C SER A 89 11.02 -12.00 -4.31
N GLU A 90 10.89 -13.00 -5.18
CA GLU A 90 9.60 -13.63 -5.46
C GLU A 90 8.98 -14.23 -4.20
N ASP A 91 9.78 -14.91 -3.37
CA ASP A 91 9.34 -15.46 -2.08
C ASP A 91 8.78 -14.39 -1.16
N LYS A 92 9.39 -13.20 -1.16
CA LYS A 92 8.93 -12.07 -0.35
C LYS A 92 7.57 -11.56 -0.85
N ILE A 93 7.42 -11.43 -2.17
CA ILE A 93 6.18 -11.00 -2.81
C ILE A 93 5.08 -12.02 -2.52
N ASN A 94 5.32 -13.28 -2.82
CA ASN A 94 4.37 -14.38 -2.62
C ASN A 94 3.94 -14.51 -1.16
N GLY A 95 4.88 -14.44 -0.22
CA GLY A 95 4.54 -14.54 1.21
C GLY A 95 3.67 -13.39 1.71
N VAL A 96 3.93 -12.17 1.24
CA VAL A 96 3.11 -11.00 1.60
C VAL A 96 1.74 -11.08 0.94
N MET A 97 1.68 -11.40 -0.34
CA MET A 97 0.43 -11.50 -1.10
C MET A 97 -0.44 -12.65 -0.58
N ASP A 98 0.11 -13.82 -0.27
CA ASP A 98 -0.64 -14.94 0.34
C ASP A 98 -1.31 -14.51 1.64
N PHE A 99 -0.55 -13.85 2.52
CA PHE A 99 -1.10 -13.42 3.79
C PHE A 99 -2.20 -12.35 3.60
N LEU A 100 -1.96 -11.34 2.77
CA LEU A 100 -2.91 -10.23 2.63
C LEU A 100 -4.14 -10.58 1.78
N VAL A 101 -3.95 -11.28 0.68
CA VAL A 101 -5.04 -11.61 -0.24
C VAL A 101 -5.79 -12.83 0.27
N ASN A 102 -5.10 -13.96 0.49
CA ASN A 102 -5.78 -15.21 0.82
C ASN A 102 -6.23 -15.28 2.29
N LYS A 103 -5.38 -14.87 3.25
CA LYS A 103 -5.71 -14.98 4.69
C LYS A 103 -6.51 -13.81 5.21
N MET A 104 -6.24 -12.60 4.71
CA MET A 104 -6.90 -11.37 5.19
C MET A 104 -8.04 -10.90 4.27
N GLY A 105 -8.17 -11.46 3.07
CA GLY A 105 -9.25 -11.15 2.13
C GLY A 105 -9.13 -9.77 1.48
N TRP A 106 -7.90 -9.25 1.30
CA TRP A 106 -7.70 -7.96 0.65
C TRP A 106 -7.55 -8.09 -0.85
N GLU A 107 -7.98 -7.06 -1.57
CA GLU A 107 -7.78 -6.95 -3.01
C GLU A 107 -6.31 -6.75 -3.36
N SER A 108 -5.80 -7.50 -4.34
CA SER A 108 -4.43 -7.35 -4.84
C SER A 108 -4.14 -5.92 -5.32
N SER A 109 -5.10 -5.29 -5.99
CA SER A 109 -5.05 -3.89 -6.41
C SER A 109 -4.84 -2.92 -5.24
N LEU A 110 -5.44 -3.19 -4.07
CA LEU A 110 -5.23 -2.38 -2.87
C LEU A 110 -3.79 -2.52 -2.36
N VAL A 111 -3.23 -3.72 -2.42
CA VAL A 111 -1.83 -3.97 -2.02
C VAL A 111 -0.86 -3.25 -2.97
N ALA A 112 -1.07 -3.30 -4.29
CA ALA A 112 -0.23 -2.59 -5.25
C ALA A 112 -0.32 -1.06 -5.12
N ARG A 113 -1.48 -0.52 -4.72
CA ARG A 113 -1.60 0.91 -4.37
C ARG A 113 -0.77 1.30 -3.14
N ILE A 114 -0.32 0.34 -2.33
CA ILE A 114 0.46 0.56 -1.12
C ILE A 114 1.72 -0.34 -1.14
N PRO A 115 2.64 -0.12 -2.11
CA PRO A 115 3.74 -1.05 -2.36
C PRO A 115 4.67 -1.20 -1.15
N ILE A 116 4.74 -0.17 -0.28
CA ILE A 116 5.62 -0.16 0.91
C ILE A 116 5.36 -1.34 1.85
N ILE A 117 4.15 -1.90 1.82
CA ILE A 117 3.79 -3.08 2.62
C ILE A 117 4.67 -4.28 2.26
N ILE A 118 5.01 -4.47 0.97
CA ILE A 118 5.87 -5.59 0.53
C ILE A 118 7.29 -5.48 1.11
N SER A 119 7.75 -4.26 1.45
CA SER A 119 9.04 -4.06 2.11
C SER A 119 9.03 -4.38 3.60
N LEU A 120 7.87 -4.47 4.26
CA LEU A 120 7.79 -4.69 5.70
C LEU A 120 8.05 -6.17 6.05
N SER A 121 8.58 -6.45 7.25
CA SER A 121 8.69 -7.83 7.74
C SER A 121 7.30 -8.46 7.85
N LEU A 122 7.12 -9.65 7.25
CA LEU A 122 5.84 -10.34 7.27
C LEU A 122 5.48 -10.74 8.70
N GLU A 123 6.34 -11.54 9.32
CA GLU A 123 6.12 -12.12 10.64
C GLU A 123 6.23 -11.08 11.77
N LYS A 124 7.24 -10.19 11.71
CA LYS A 124 7.50 -9.24 12.81
C LYS A 124 6.72 -7.95 12.72
N ARG A 125 5.98 -7.71 11.63
CA ARG A 125 5.31 -6.41 11.44
C ARG A 125 3.94 -6.53 10.79
N ILE A 126 3.81 -7.22 9.67
CA ILE A 126 2.52 -7.31 8.96
C ILE A 126 1.54 -8.15 9.77
N VAL A 127 1.90 -9.39 10.13
CA VAL A 127 1.02 -10.33 10.84
C VAL A 127 0.50 -9.76 12.17
N PRO A 128 1.35 -9.25 13.09
CA PRO A 128 0.89 -8.80 14.40
C PRO A 128 0.00 -7.57 14.32
N ARG A 129 0.31 -6.65 13.39
CA ARG A 129 -0.48 -5.42 13.21
C ARG A 129 -1.78 -5.68 12.46
N CYS A 130 -1.81 -6.62 11.52
CA CYS A 130 -3.02 -7.04 10.84
C CYS A 130 -4.03 -7.68 11.80
N ALA A 131 -3.56 -8.50 12.75
CA ALA A 131 -4.41 -9.08 13.78
C ALA A 131 -5.10 -8.00 14.65
N VAL A 132 -4.33 -6.99 15.08
CA VAL A 132 -4.88 -5.84 15.82
C VAL A 132 -5.88 -5.06 14.96
N TYR A 133 -5.55 -4.81 13.69
CA TYR A 133 -6.42 -4.08 12.77
C TYR A 133 -7.75 -4.81 12.54
N GLN A 134 -7.73 -6.14 12.40
CA GLN A 134 -8.94 -6.96 12.33
C GLN A 134 -9.75 -6.90 13.63
N ALA A 135 -9.11 -7.03 14.79
CA ALA A 135 -9.80 -6.92 16.07
C ALA A 135 -10.50 -5.56 16.22
N LEU A 136 -9.83 -4.48 15.81
CA LEU A 136 -10.42 -3.14 15.78
C LEU A 136 -11.64 -3.03 14.84
N LEU A 137 -11.61 -3.69 13.67
CA LEU A 137 -12.75 -3.74 12.76
C LEU A 137 -13.92 -4.54 13.35
N LEU A 138 -13.64 -5.72 13.92
CA LEU A 138 -14.65 -6.62 14.51
C LEU A 138 -15.35 -5.97 15.70
N LYS A 139 -14.60 -5.22 16.53
CA LYS A 139 -15.13 -4.45 17.66
C LYS A 139 -15.79 -3.13 17.22
N GLY A 140 -15.77 -2.78 15.94
CA GLY A 140 -16.36 -1.55 15.41
C GLY A 140 -15.64 -0.26 15.81
N LEU A 141 -14.42 -0.38 16.38
CA LEU A 141 -13.62 0.75 16.87
C LEU A 141 -13.00 1.57 15.72
N ILE A 142 -12.85 0.95 14.55
CA ILE A 142 -12.45 1.62 13.32
C ILE A 142 -13.40 1.24 12.18
N LYS A 143 -13.52 2.15 11.21
CA LYS A 143 -14.14 1.86 9.92
C LYS A 143 -13.03 1.74 8.87
N THR A 144 -13.20 0.85 7.90
CA THR A 144 -12.24 0.61 6.80
C THR A 144 -11.85 1.89 6.05
N ASN A 145 -12.70 2.92 6.06
CA ASN A 145 -12.46 4.21 5.41
C ASN A 145 -11.76 5.28 6.27
N LYS A 146 -11.65 5.10 7.60
CA LYS A 146 -11.12 6.15 8.51
C LYS A 146 -9.64 6.01 8.85
N ILE A 147 -9.10 4.79 8.86
CA ILE A 147 -7.68 4.55 9.07
C ILE A 147 -7.18 3.70 7.91
N SER A 148 -6.40 4.34 7.03
CA SER A 148 -5.69 3.61 5.99
C SER A 148 -4.80 2.56 6.63
N LEU A 149 -5.02 1.33 6.22
CA LEU A 149 -4.23 0.17 6.55
C LEU A 149 -2.73 0.39 6.27
N ALA A 150 -2.43 1.12 5.19
CA ALA A 150 -1.08 1.60 4.91
C ALA A 150 -0.49 2.36 6.10
N THR A 151 -1.23 3.32 6.63
CA THR A 151 -0.81 4.15 7.76
C THR A 151 -0.62 3.31 9.01
N PHE A 152 -1.51 2.35 9.26
CA PHE A 152 -1.42 1.47 10.42
C PHE A 152 -0.18 0.58 10.37
N LEU A 153 0.10 -0.05 9.22
CA LEU A 153 1.27 -0.90 9.03
C LEU A 153 2.60 -0.11 9.06
N ASN A 154 2.60 1.14 8.57
CA ASN A 154 3.79 1.99 8.53
C ASN A 154 4.06 2.79 9.81
N MET A 155 3.13 2.81 10.77
CA MET A 155 3.28 3.55 12.02
C MET A 155 4.55 3.15 12.79
N SER A 156 5.25 4.10 13.43
CA SER A 156 6.35 3.75 14.33
C SER A 156 5.80 2.94 15.51
N GLU A 157 6.66 2.13 16.13
CA GLU A 157 6.26 1.28 17.26
C GLU A 157 5.63 2.09 18.40
N THR A 158 6.25 3.20 18.75
CA THR A 158 5.76 4.14 19.78
C THR A 158 4.39 4.72 19.45
N LYS A 159 4.16 5.10 18.18
CA LYS A 159 2.88 5.64 17.72
C LYS A 159 1.81 4.55 17.71
N LEU A 160 2.16 3.32 17.31
CA LEU A 160 1.24 2.18 17.28
C LEU A 160 0.73 1.87 18.68
N VAL A 161 1.65 1.69 19.64
CA VAL A 161 1.28 1.40 21.03
C VAL A 161 0.42 2.52 21.61
N LYS A 162 0.80 3.79 21.40
CA LYS A 162 -0.02 4.93 21.85
C LYS A 162 -1.41 4.93 21.21
N LYS A 163 -1.51 4.58 19.91
CA LYS A 163 -2.79 4.49 19.20
C LYS A 163 -3.66 3.37 19.74
N ILE A 164 -3.08 2.20 20.00
CA ILE A 164 -3.79 1.05 20.62
C ILE A 164 -4.29 1.44 22.02
N LEU A 165 -3.45 2.08 22.84
CA LEU A 165 -3.82 2.52 24.19
C LEU A 165 -4.77 3.73 24.22
N SER A 166 -5.07 4.34 23.07
CA SER A 166 -6.04 5.44 22.98
C SER A 166 -7.50 4.98 22.90
N TYR A 167 -7.74 3.68 22.68
CA TYR A 167 -9.07 3.09 22.80
C TYR A 167 -9.48 2.95 24.26
N ASP A 168 -10.75 2.60 24.52
CA ASP A 168 -11.33 2.55 25.86
C ASP A 168 -10.51 1.70 26.84
N LYS A 169 -10.71 1.96 28.15
CA LYS A 169 -9.89 1.40 29.24
C LYS A 169 -9.79 -0.14 29.24
N GLU A 170 -10.79 -0.83 28.72
CA GLU A 170 -10.82 -2.29 28.61
C GLU A 170 -10.19 -2.75 27.29
N GLU A 171 -10.52 -2.08 26.19
CA GLU A 171 -10.14 -2.45 24.83
C GLU A 171 -8.65 -2.21 24.52
N GLY A 172 -8.10 -1.07 24.95
CA GLY A 172 -6.70 -0.72 24.67
C GLY A 172 -5.70 -1.76 25.21
N PRO A 173 -5.78 -2.14 26.50
CA PRO A 173 -4.93 -3.19 27.07
C PRO A 173 -5.12 -4.57 26.41
N GLU A 174 -6.36 -4.96 26.07
CA GLU A 174 -6.65 -6.22 25.39
C GLU A 174 -5.96 -6.28 24.01
N LEU A 175 -6.12 -5.23 23.21
CA LEU A 175 -5.49 -5.11 21.89
C LEU A 175 -3.96 -5.09 21.98
N LEU A 176 -3.40 -4.47 23.02
CA LEU A 176 -1.94 -4.47 23.25
C LEU A 176 -1.44 -5.86 23.64
N SER A 177 -2.22 -6.62 24.41
CA SER A 177 -1.91 -8.01 24.76
C SER A 177 -1.88 -8.88 23.49
N LEU A 178 -2.93 -8.78 22.65
CA LEU A 178 -2.99 -9.48 21.36
C LEU A 178 -1.79 -9.14 20.47
N TYR A 179 -1.42 -7.87 20.38
CA TYR A 179 -0.27 -7.44 19.59
C TYR A 179 1.03 -8.11 20.05
N LYS A 180 1.29 -8.12 21.37
CA LYS A 180 2.49 -8.74 21.95
C LYS A 180 2.51 -10.25 21.74
N GLU A 181 1.38 -10.92 21.94
CA GLU A 181 1.24 -12.37 21.67
C GLU A 181 1.63 -12.68 20.22
N LYS A 182 1.12 -11.93 19.24
CA LYS A 182 1.48 -12.15 17.84
C LYS A 182 2.93 -11.83 17.51
N MET A 183 3.54 -10.85 18.20
CA MET A 183 4.97 -10.58 18.08
C MET A 183 5.83 -11.72 18.64
N ASP A 184 5.42 -12.33 19.75
CA ASP A 184 6.17 -13.42 20.40
C ASP A 184 6.11 -14.74 19.63
N LEU A 185 5.04 -14.95 18.86
CA LEU A 185 4.89 -16.10 17.95
C LEU A 185 5.76 -15.99 16.69
N ALA A 186 6.29 -14.80 16.38
CA ALA A 186 7.14 -14.53 15.21
C ALA A 186 8.64 -14.85 15.47
N LYS A 187 8.92 -15.80 16.37
CA LYS A 187 10.29 -16.22 16.76
C LYS A 187 10.90 -17.23 15.82
#